data_AF-A0A935TP04-F1
#
_entry.id   AF-A0A935TP04-F1
#
_cell.length_a   1.000
_cell.length_b   1.000
_cell.length_c   1.000
_cell.angle_alpha   90.00
_cell.angle_beta   90.00
_cell.angle_gamma   90.00
#
_symmetry.space_group_name_H-M   'P 1'
#
loop_
_entity.id
_entity.type
_entity.pdbx_description
1 polymer ?
#
loop_
_entity_poly.entity_id
_entity_poly.type
_entity_poly.pdbx_seq_one_letter_code
_entity_poly.pdbx_strand_id
1 'polypeptide(L)'
;MTYTADIKRQFFNSLKRGTGEAYLIAKNNPTIDFSNQIIKGALNIFAYDGQCEGNRAQYIYDIISVSKKKDKIRKAILQGLATEKNDTWNLTHLFALAKLFAERNDTEAKRAIYDRFLTNPIEGSDWVGAYEILELDGLNGLFYVAEKFGKHIEQNPDDWQDDWIITHFQEENKSIKVYEELKKKAKTNKFIRIYLDNIKRTKSSQKGIRPNQQNIKTLLTKL
;
A
#
# COMPACT_ATOMS: atom_id res chain seq x y z
N MET A 1 -35.90 18.49 -7.98
CA MET A 1 -34.90 18.21 -6.92
C MET A 1 -34.69 16.71 -6.66
N THR A 2 -35.70 15.86 -6.82
CA THR A 2 -35.61 14.38 -6.67
C THR A 2 -34.67 13.71 -7.67
N TYR A 3 -34.71 14.11 -8.95
CA TYR A 3 -33.90 13.51 -10.02
C TYR A 3 -32.39 13.53 -9.77
N THR A 4 -31.83 14.67 -9.35
CA THR A 4 -30.39 14.78 -9.04
C THR A 4 -30.00 13.94 -7.82
N ALA A 5 -30.87 13.85 -6.82
CA ALA A 5 -30.62 13.03 -5.63
C ALA A 5 -30.63 11.53 -5.98
N ASP A 6 -31.56 11.09 -6.83
CA ASP A 6 -31.64 9.72 -7.30
C ASP A 6 -30.40 9.32 -8.13
N ILE A 7 -29.94 10.19 -9.04
CA ILE A 7 -28.70 9.94 -9.80
C ILE A 7 -27.49 9.85 -8.86
N LYS A 8 -27.39 10.74 -7.86
CA LYS A 8 -26.32 10.68 -6.86
C LYS A 8 -26.36 9.38 -6.04
N ARG A 9 -27.55 8.88 -5.72
CA ARG A 9 -27.74 7.59 -5.03
C ARG A 9 -27.33 6.42 -5.92
N GLN A 10 -27.76 6.41 -7.18
CA GLN A 10 -27.37 5.40 -8.17
C GLN A 10 -25.85 5.37 -8.36
N PHE A 11 -25.24 6.54 -8.61
CA PHE A 11 -23.80 6.70 -8.70
C PHE A 11 -23.08 6.09 -7.49
N PHE A 12 -23.50 6.44 -6.27
CA PHE A 12 -22.83 5.96 -5.06
C PHE A 12 -23.00 4.44 -4.86
N ASN A 13 -24.15 3.88 -5.22
CA ASN A 13 -24.36 2.44 -5.17
C ASN A 13 -23.48 1.70 -6.20
N SER A 14 -23.33 2.22 -7.41
CA SER A 14 -22.40 1.67 -8.41
C SER A 14 -20.95 1.81 -7.99
N LEU A 15 -20.59 2.95 -7.37
CA LEU A 15 -19.26 3.20 -6.81
C LEU A 15 -18.87 2.14 -5.77
N LYS A 16 -19.75 1.85 -4.81
CA LYS A 16 -19.53 0.83 -3.77
C LYS A 16 -19.36 -0.57 -4.35
N ARG A 17 -20.11 -0.89 -5.42
CA ARG A 17 -20.02 -2.19 -6.10
C ARG A 17 -18.76 -2.33 -6.97
N GLY A 18 -18.02 -1.25 -7.23
CA GLY A 18 -16.84 -1.28 -8.08
C GLY A 18 -17.15 -1.48 -9.57
N THR A 19 -18.36 -1.14 -10.02
CA THR A 19 -18.75 -1.36 -11.43
C THR A 19 -18.46 -0.15 -12.30
N GLY A 20 -18.15 -0.38 -13.59
CA GLY A 20 -17.94 0.70 -14.58
C GLY A 20 -19.14 1.63 -14.78
N GLU A 21 -20.32 1.25 -14.28
CA GLU A 21 -21.53 2.08 -14.29
C GLU A 21 -21.33 3.43 -13.58
N ALA A 22 -20.56 3.49 -12.49
CA ALA A 22 -20.31 4.76 -11.79
C ALA A 22 -19.57 5.77 -12.70
N TYR A 23 -18.59 5.29 -13.48
CA TYR A 23 -17.89 6.10 -14.47
C TYR A 23 -18.86 6.62 -15.53
N LEU A 24 -19.73 5.76 -16.07
CA LEU A 24 -20.72 6.15 -17.08
C LEU A 24 -21.71 7.18 -16.53
N ILE A 25 -22.19 7.01 -15.29
CA ILE A 25 -23.10 7.97 -14.64
C ILE A 25 -22.41 9.32 -14.49
N ALA A 26 -21.16 9.36 -14.00
CA ALA A 26 -20.42 10.62 -13.85
C ALA A 26 -20.17 11.30 -15.21
N LYS A 27 -19.78 10.53 -16.23
CA LYS A 27 -19.50 11.03 -17.58
C LYS A 27 -20.75 11.57 -18.27
N ASN A 28 -21.88 10.88 -18.14
CA ASN A 28 -23.15 11.28 -18.79
C ASN A 28 -23.87 12.41 -18.06
N ASN A 29 -23.44 12.78 -16.84
CA ASN A 29 -24.04 13.84 -16.04
C ASN A 29 -23.02 14.93 -15.63
N PRO A 30 -22.40 15.64 -16.60
CA PRO A 30 -21.24 16.53 -16.36
C PRO A 30 -21.56 17.81 -15.58
N THR A 31 -22.84 18.09 -15.30
CA THR A 31 -23.32 19.21 -14.49
C THR A 31 -23.54 18.83 -13.02
N ILE A 32 -23.62 17.53 -12.70
CA ILE A 32 -23.83 17.05 -11.34
C ILE A 32 -22.48 16.90 -10.62
N ASP A 33 -22.36 17.50 -9.44
CA ASP A 33 -21.19 17.34 -8.58
C ASP A 33 -21.27 16.04 -7.76
N PHE A 34 -20.44 15.05 -8.12
CA PHE A 34 -20.26 13.77 -7.42
C PHE A 34 -19.05 13.75 -6.47
N SER A 35 -18.36 14.89 -6.29
CA SER A 35 -17.08 14.94 -5.55
C SER A 35 -17.16 14.35 -4.15
N ASN A 36 -18.27 14.58 -3.43
CA ASN A 36 -18.44 14.04 -2.09
C ASN A 36 -18.57 12.51 -2.07
N GLN A 37 -19.26 11.92 -3.05
CA GLN A 37 -19.40 10.47 -3.19
C GLN A 37 -18.07 9.84 -3.58
N ILE A 38 -17.34 10.46 -4.51
CA ILE A 38 -16.01 10.00 -4.92
C ILE A 38 -15.04 10.04 -3.74
N ILE A 39 -15.00 11.14 -2.98
CA ILE A 39 -14.18 11.26 -1.76
C ILE A 39 -14.53 10.14 -0.77
N LYS A 40 -15.82 9.87 -0.54
CA LYS A 40 -16.21 8.75 0.34
C LYS A 40 -15.66 7.40 -0.12
N GLY A 41 -15.70 7.11 -1.42
CA GLY A 41 -15.15 5.87 -1.99
C GLY A 41 -13.63 5.83 -2.07
N ALA A 42 -12.96 6.99 -2.11
CA ALA A 42 -11.51 7.07 -2.05
C ALA A 42 -10.96 6.92 -0.62
N LEU A 43 -11.72 7.38 0.38
CA LEU A 43 -11.34 7.29 1.80
C LEU A 43 -11.75 5.96 2.45
N ASN A 44 -12.71 5.24 1.87
CA ASN A 44 -13.19 3.96 2.40
C ASN A 44 -13.20 2.91 1.29
N ILE A 45 -12.32 1.91 1.39
CA ILE A 45 -12.29 0.82 0.43
C ILE A 45 -13.54 -0.06 0.64
N PHE A 46 -14.49 0.02 -0.29
CA PHE A 46 -15.71 -0.81 -0.27
C PHE A 46 -15.47 -2.24 -0.80
N ALA A 47 -14.26 -2.78 -0.63
CA ALA A 47 -13.97 -4.19 -0.83
C ALA A 47 -14.55 -4.98 0.34
N TYR A 48 -15.03 -6.20 0.10
CA TYR A 48 -15.50 -7.09 1.17
C TYR A 48 -14.32 -7.71 1.90
N ASP A 49 -13.29 -8.11 1.15
CA ASP A 49 -12.02 -8.61 1.69
C ASP A 49 -10.85 -7.94 0.96
N GLY A 50 -10.18 -7.00 1.65
CA GLY A 50 -9.04 -6.28 1.10
C GLY A 50 -7.83 -7.17 0.77
N GLN A 51 -7.71 -8.33 1.41
CA GLN A 51 -6.62 -9.28 1.14
C GLN A 51 -6.84 -10.01 -0.20
N CYS A 52 -8.10 -10.34 -0.53
CA CYS A 52 -8.43 -11.10 -1.74
C CYS A 52 -8.77 -10.20 -2.94
N GLU A 53 -9.42 -9.07 -2.71
CA GLU A 53 -9.85 -8.15 -3.79
C GLU A 53 -8.79 -7.10 -4.13
N GLY A 54 -7.80 -6.89 -3.26
CA GLY A 54 -6.81 -5.83 -3.40
C GLY A 54 -7.44 -4.43 -3.30
N ASN A 55 -6.75 -3.43 -3.85
CA ASN A 55 -7.23 -2.04 -3.85
C ASN A 55 -8.08 -1.71 -5.10
N ARG A 56 -8.90 -0.66 -5.00
CA ARG A 56 -9.71 -0.15 -6.12
C ARG A 56 -9.20 1.18 -6.69
N ALA A 57 -7.90 1.46 -6.54
CA ALA A 57 -7.33 2.79 -6.81
C ALA A 57 -7.52 3.22 -8.27
N GLN A 58 -7.20 2.35 -9.23
CA GLN A 58 -7.35 2.66 -10.66
C GLN A 58 -8.82 2.99 -11.01
N TYR A 59 -9.75 2.18 -10.52
CA TYR A 59 -11.19 2.40 -10.71
C TYR A 59 -11.65 3.77 -10.20
N ILE A 60 -11.25 4.13 -8.97
CA ILE A 60 -11.58 5.43 -8.39
C ILE A 60 -10.90 6.56 -9.18
N TYR A 61 -9.65 6.38 -9.58
CA TYR A 61 -8.89 7.36 -10.35
C TYR A 61 -9.53 7.65 -11.73
N ASP A 62 -10.03 6.61 -12.40
CA ASP A 62 -10.74 6.76 -13.68
C ASP A 62 -12.03 7.58 -13.50
N ILE A 63 -12.75 7.41 -12.40
CA ILE A 63 -13.92 8.22 -12.07
C ILE A 63 -13.52 9.68 -11.74
N ILE A 64 -12.39 9.89 -11.05
CA ILE A 64 -11.83 11.22 -10.81
C ILE A 64 -11.52 11.92 -12.14
N SER A 65 -11.04 11.18 -13.14
CA SER A 65 -10.63 11.74 -14.44
C SER A 65 -11.77 12.48 -15.18
N VAL A 66 -13.02 12.07 -14.97
CA VAL A 66 -14.22 12.71 -15.56
C VAL A 66 -14.86 13.74 -14.65
N SER A 67 -14.38 13.90 -13.42
CA SER A 67 -14.86 14.93 -12.49
C SER A 67 -14.30 16.31 -12.83
N LYS A 68 -15.11 17.36 -12.62
CA LYS A 68 -14.67 18.77 -12.66
C LYS A 68 -14.05 19.23 -11.33
N LYS A 69 -14.09 18.41 -10.28
CA LYS A 69 -13.62 18.75 -8.92
C LYS A 69 -12.37 17.95 -8.53
N LYS A 70 -11.47 17.70 -9.49
CA LYS A 70 -10.26 16.88 -9.32
C LYS A 70 -9.42 17.34 -8.14
N ASP A 71 -9.10 18.64 -8.06
CA ASP A 71 -8.26 19.18 -6.99
C ASP A 71 -8.86 19.00 -5.60
N LYS A 72 -10.19 19.16 -5.48
CA LYS A 72 -10.90 18.93 -4.22
C LYS A 72 -10.77 17.47 -3.79
N ILE A 73 -10.96 16.54 -4.73
CA ILE A 73 -10.90 15.10 -4.45
C ILE A 73 -9.47 14.70 -4.10
N ARG A 74 -8.49 15.12 -4.91
CA ARG A 74 -7.06 14.90 -4.68
C ARG A 74 -6.61 15.39 -3.30
N LYS A 75 -6.96 16.62 -2.92
CA LYS A 75 -6.65 17.16 -1.59
C LYS A 75 -7.23 16.32 -0.46
N ALA A 76 -8.47 15.84 -0.61
CA ALA A 76 -9.08 14.97 0.37
C ALA A 76 -8.37 13.61 0.47
N ILE A 77 -7.90 13.04 -0.65
CA ILE A 77 -7.12 11.80 -0.67
C ILE A 77 -5.78 11.98 0.06
N LEU A 78 -5.02 13.04 -0.25
CA LEU A 78 -3.73 13.27 0.40
C LEU A 78 -3.90 13.57 1.90
N GLN A 79 -4.94 14.31 2.27
CA GLN A 79 -5.29 14.52 3.67
C GLN A 79 -5.66 13.19 4.35
N GLY A 80 -6.47 12.36 3.69
CA GLY A 80 -6.84 11.02 4.15
C GLY A 80 -5.62 10.15 4.40
N LEU A 81 -4.69 10.09 3.43
CA LEU A 81 -3.43 9.36 3.55
C LEU A 81 -2.64 9.81 4.78
N ALA A 82 -2.56 11.12 5.03
CA ALA A 82 -1.86 11.66 6.17
C ALA A 82 -2.52 11.27 7.52
N THR A 83 -3.85 11.11 7.57
CA THR A 83 -4.60 10.96 8.82
C THR A 83 -5.21 9.60 9.12
N GLU A 84 -5.31 8.68 8.15
CA GLU A 84 -5.83 7.33 8.38
C GLU A 84 -4.99 6.61 9.45
N LYS A 85 -5.63 5.92 10.39
CA LYS A 85 -4.97 5.28 11.55
C LYS A 85 -5.66 4.02 12.04
N ASN A 86 -6.79 3.66 11.46
CA ASN A 86 -7.69 2.65 11.99
C ASN A 86 -7.83 1.47 11.05
N ASP A 87 -7.74 1.70 9.73
CA ASP A 87 -8.00 0.66 8.74
C ASP A 87 -6.83 0.50 7.75
N THR A 88 -6.20 -0.67 7.80
CA THR A 88 -5.06 -1.07 6.97
C THR A 88 -5.40 -1.05 5.48
N TRP A 89 -6.61 -1.43 5.11
CA TRP A 89 -7.04 -1.53 3.71
C TRP A 89 -7.40 -0.16 3.14
N ASN A 90 -8.01 0.72 3.94
CA ASN A 90 -8.15 2.13 3.59
C ASN A 90 -6.79 2.77 3.37
N LEU A 91 -5.84 2.54 4.28
CA LEU A 91 -4.49 3.08 4.15
C LEU A 91 -3.80 2.57 2.88
N THR A 92 -3.87 1.26 2.61
CA THR A 92 -3.36 0.63 1.38
C THR A 92 -3.98 1.26 0.14
N HIS A 93 -5.30 1.47 0.15
CA HIS A 93 -6.01 2.10 -0.95
C HIS A 93 -5.57 3.55 -1.19
N LEU A 94 -5.34 4.31 -0.12
CA LEU A 94 -4.87 5.70 -0.19
C LEU A 94 -3.45 5.82 -0.72
N PHE A 95 -2.55 4.91 -0.35
CA PHE A 95 -1.21 4.82 -0.93
C PHE A 95 -1.28 4.55 -2.44
N ALA A 96 -2.05 3.55 -2.85
CA ALA A 96 -2.23 3.21 -4.26
C ALA A 96 -2.82 4.39 -5.07
N LEU A 97 -3.78 5.13 -4.50
CA LEU A 97 -4.33 6.34 -5.13
C LEU A 97 -3.28 7.46 -5.25
N ALA A 98 -2.51 7.71 -4.18
CA ALA A 98 -1.45 8.71 -4.21
C ALA A 98 -0.37 8.37 -5.25
N LYS A 99 -0.04 7.08 -5.41
CA LYS A 99 0.89 6.61 -6.44
C LYS A 99 0.44 6.98 -7.84
N LEU A 100 -0.84 6.75 -8.18
CA LEU A 100 -1.40 7.12 -9.49
C LEU A 100 -1.31 8.63 -9.78
N PHE A 101 -1.41 9.47 -8.74
CA PHE A 101 -1.12 10.91 -8.90
C PHE A 101 0.37 11.14 -9.13
N ALA A 102 1.25 10.54 -8.31
CA ALA A 102 2.70 10.68 -8.41
C ALA A 102 3.27 10.27 -9.78
N GLU A 103 2.78 9.17 -10.34
CA GLU A 103 3.12 8.70 -11.71
C GLU A 103 2.79 9.71 -12.80
N ARG A 104 1.84 10.63 -12.53
CA ARG A 104 1.48 11.74 -13.43
C ARG A 104 2.14 13.06 -13.05
N ASN A 105 3.35 12.98 -12.48
CA ASN A 105 4.19 14.11 -12.09
C ASN A 105 3.64 14.95 -10.92
N ASP A 106 2.78 14.37 -10.09
CA ASP A 106 2.33 15.01 -8.87
C ASP A 106 3.37 14.86 -7.74
N THR A 107 4.24 15.86 -7.63
CA THR A 107 5.33 15.85 -6.65
C THR A 107 4.87 15.95 -5.20
N GLU A 108 3.70 16.54 -4.93
CA GLU A 108 3.12 16.59 -3.59
C GLU A 108 2.54 15.23 -3.20
N ALA A 109 1.88 14.53 -4.13
CA ALA A 109 1.41 13.16 -3.88
C ALA A 109 2.58 12.20 -3.62
N LYS A 110 3.66 12.30 -4.42
CA LYS A 110 4.89 11.54 -4.19
C LYS A 110 5.45 11.80 -2.80
N ARG A 111 5.56 13.06 -2.39
CA ARG A 111 6.06 13.44 -1.06
C ARG A 111 5.17 12.88 0.06
N ALA A 112 3.86 12.96 -0.10
CA ALA A 112 2.90 12.44 0.89
C ALA A 112 3.06 10.93 1.14
N ILE A 113 3.35 10.14 0.11
CA ILE A 113 3.67 8.71 0.24
C ILE A 113 4.89 8.52 1.15
N TYR A 114 5.98 9.23 0.85
CA TYR A 114 7.24 9.12 1.57
C TYR A 114 7.15 9.61 3.02
N ASP A 115 6.44 10.71 3.25
CA ASP A 115 6.21 11.29 4.59
C ASP A 115 5.35 10.36 5.45
N ARG A 116 4.38 9.67 4.83
CA ARG A 116 3.46 8.80 5.55
C ARG A 116 4.09 7.46 5.93
N PHE A 117 4.94 6.88 5.09
CA PHE A 117 5.53 5.56 5.30
C PHE A 117 6.25 5.45 6.66
N LEU A 118 5.81 4.49 7.49
CA LEU A 118 6.26 4.22 8.87
C LEU A 118 6.16 5.37 9.89
N THR A 119 5.53 6.51 9.55
CA THR A 119 5.42 7.63 10.50
C THR A 119 4.28 7.46 11.51
N ASN A 120 3.23 6.71 11.15
CA ASN A 120 2.12 6.33 12.04
C ASN A 120 1.57 4.96 11.61
N PRO A 121 2.31 3.86 11.86
CA PRO A 121 1.87 2.56 11.42
C PRO A 121 0.62 2.13 12.21
N ILE A 122 -0.33 1.52 11.49
CA ILE A 122 -1.34 0.67 12.10
C ILE A 122 -0.61 -0.61 12.50
N GLU A 123 -0.87 -1.14 13.71
CA GLU A 123 -0.19 -2.35 14.19
C GLU A 123 -0.30 -3.48 13.16
N GLY A 124 0.82 -4.15 12.87
CA GLY A 124 0.90 -5.22 11.85
C GLY A 124 0.77 -4.75 10.39
N SER A 125 0.84 -3.44 10.12
CA SER A 125 0.67 -2.83 8.79
C SER A 125 1.86 -1.97 8.35
N ASP A 126 3.04 -2.31 8.85
CA ASP A 126 4.32 -1.67 8.55
C ASP A 126 4.78 -1.81 7.09
N TRP A 127 4.26 -2.81 6.37
CA TRP A 127 4.46 -3.02 4.94
C TRP A 127 3.69 -2.02 4.05
N VAL A 128 2.65 -1.36 4.57
CA VAL A 128 1.75 -0.53 3.76
C VAL A 128 2.49 0.70 3.21
N GLY A 129 2.47 0.87 1.89
CA GLY A 129 3.16 1.96 1.19
C GLY A 129 4.55 1.60 0.67
N ALA A 130 5.12 0.45 1.06
CA ALA A 130 6.44 0.04 0.60
C ALA A 130 6.46 -0.25 -0.91
N TYR A 131 5.47 -0.98 -1.42
CA TYR A 131 5.38 -1.30 -2.85
C TYR A 131 5.26 -0.05 -3.71
N GLU A 132 4.45 0.92 -3.30
CA GLU A 132 4.31 2.18 -4.02
C GLU A 132 5.63 2.95 -4.12
N ILE A 133 6.45 2.93 -3.06
CA ILE A 133 7.79 3.55 -3.07
C ILE A 133 8.73 2.79 -4.01
N LEU A 134 8.71 1.46 -3.98
CA LEU A 134 9.51 0.61 -4.86
C LEU A 134 9.15 0.82 -6.34
N GLU A 135 7.87 0.93 -6.66
CA GLU A 135 7.40 1.15 -8.03
C GLU A 135 7.75 2.56 -8.54
N LEU A 136 7.69 3.58 -7.68
CA LEU A 136 7.99 4.96 -8.05
C LEU A 136 9.49 5.24 -8.26
N ASP A 137 10.37 4.58 -7.50
CA ASP A 137 11.81 4.91 -7.47
C ASP A 137 12.75 3.71 -7.60
N GLY A 138 12.21 2.53 -7.89
CA GLY A 138 12.97 1.30 -8.12
C GLY A 138 13.93 0.98 -6.98
N LEU A 139 15.20 0.74 -7.33
CA LEU A 139 16.24 0.40 -6.37
C LEU A 139 16.49 1.50 -5.33
N ASN A 140 16.31 2.78 -5.70
CA ASN A 140 16.43 3.88 -4.74
C ASN A 140 15.26 3.87 -3.74
N GLY A 141 14.06 3.54 -4.21
CA GLY A 141 12.90 3.30 -3.35
C GLY A 141 13.16 2.16 -2.35
N LEU A 142 13.74 1.05 -2.82
CA LEU A 142 14.14 -0.06 -1.95
C LEU A 142 15.16 0.36 -0.88
N PHE A 143 16.16 1.17 -1.24
CA PHE A 143 17.12 1.68 -0.25
C PHE A 143 16.45 2.56 0.79
N TYR A 144 15.49 3.40 0.40
CA TYR A 144 14.71 4.21 1.33
C TYR A 144 13.91 3.35 2.30
N VAL A 145 13.18 2.35 1.77
CA VAL A 145 12.37 1.43 2.58
C VAL A 145 13.25 0.66 3.57
N ALA A 146 14.36 0.09 3.11
CA ALA A 146 15.31 -0.63 3.95
C ALA A 146 15.92 0.26 5.06
N GLU A 147 16.25 1.52 4.74
CA GLU A 147 16.73 2.47 5.74
C GLU A 147 15.67 2.81 6.78
N LYS A 148 14.41 2.99 6.36
CA LYS A 148 13.29 3.30 7.23
C LYS A 148 12.97 2.16 8.21
N PHE A 149 12.93 0.91 7.74
CA PHE A 149 12.83 -0.24 8.62
C PHE A 149 14.02 -0.33 9.57
N GLY A 150 15.25 -0.13 9.06
CA GLY A 150 16.44 -0.12 9.90
C GLY A 150 16.41 0.89 11.04
N LYS A 151 15.88 2.10 10.78
CA LYS A 151 15.64 3.13 11.81
C LYS A 151 14.59 2.69 12.83
N HIS A 152 13.50 2.08 12.36
CA HIS A 152 12.45 1.57 13.23
C HIS A 152 12.96 0.46 14.15
N ILE A 153 13.70 -0.52 13.60
CA ILE A 153 14.30 -1.62 14.36
C ILE A 153 15.35 -1.12 15.36
N GLU A 154 16.15 -0.10 15.02
CA GLU A 154 17.11 0.49 15.97
C GLU A 154 16.40 1.01 17.24
N GLN A 155 15.18 1.53 17.10
CA GLN A 155 14.36 2.01 18.20
C GLN A 155 13.54 0.89 18.87
N ASN A 156 13.27 -0.20 18.15
CA ASN A 156 12.46 -1.33 18.60
C ASN A 156 13.20 -2.66 18.29
N PRO A 157 14.26 -3.01 19.05
CA PRO A 157 15.15 -4.13 18.68
C PRO A 157 14.48 -5.51 18.67
N ASP A 158 13.39 -5.68 19.42
CA ASP A 158 12.62 -6.92 19.50
C ASP A 158 11.70 -7.13 18.29
N ASP A 159 11.44 -6.06 17.53
CA ASP A 159 10.64 -6.15 16.32
C ASP A 159 11.33 -7.03 15.27
N TRP A 160 10.52 -7.64 14.41
CA TRP A 160 11.00 -8.58 13.40
C TRP A 160 10.50 -8.18 12.03
N GLN A 161 11.37 -8.36 11.05
CA GLN A 161 11.05 -8.19 9.65
C GLN A 161 11.42 -9.46 8.90
N ASP A 162 10.59 -9.82 7.92
CA ASP A 162 10.94 -10.85 6.94
C ASP A 162 11.61 -10.22 5.71
N ASP A 163 11.96 -11.07 4.74
CA ASP A 163 12.57 -10.63 3.48
C ASP A 163 11.58 -10.40 2.34
N TRP A 164 10.27 -10.40 2.60
CA TRP A 164 9.27 -10.43 1.55
C TRP A 164 9.40 -9.27 0.56
N ILE A 165 9.60 -8.04 1.07
CA ILE A 165 9.80 -6.84 0.23
C ILE A 165 11.03 -6.98 -0.68
N ILE A 166 12.13 -7.54 -0.17
CA ILE A 166 13.37 -7.73 -0.95
C ILE A 166 13.16 -8.81 -2.01
N THR A 167 12.53 -9.92 -1.64
CA THR A 167 12.28 -11.07 -2.53
C THR A 167 11.31 -10.68 -3.64
N HIS A 168 10.21 -10.01 -3.30
CA HIS A 168 9.26 -9.47 -4.27
C HIS A 168 9.95 -8.52 -5.27
N PHE A 169 10.76 -7.56 -4.78
CA PHE A 169 11.48 -6.65 -5.66
C PHE A 169 12.47 -7.38 -6.58
N GLN A 170 13.13 -8.43 -6.10
CA GLN A 170 14.03 -9.28 -6.89
C GLN A 170 13.30 -10.06 -7.98
N GLU A 171 12.11 -10.57 -7.71
CA GLU A 171 11.28 -11.31 -8.68
C GLU A 171 10.87 -10.42 -9.87
N GLU A 172 10.51 -9.17 -9.59
CA GLU A 172 10.18 -8.17 -10.61
C GLU A 172 11.42 -7.61 -11.33
N ASN A 173 12.59 -7.65 -10.71
CA ASN A 173 13.84 -7.05 -11.23
C ASN A 173 14.96 -8.09 -11.41
N LYS A 174 14.71 -9.10 -12.25
CA LYS A 174 15.61 -10.27 -12.47
C LYS A 174 17.03 -9.93 -12.94
N SER A 175 17.23 -8.76 -13.57
CA SER A 175 18.54 -8.31 -14.04
C SER A 175 19.43 -7.75 -12.93
N ILE A 176 18.85 -7.38 -11.78
CA ILE A 176 19.56 -6.80 -10.64
C ILE A 176 19.82 -7.90 -9.61
N LYS A 177 21.03 -7.92 -9.03
CA LYS A 177 21.33 -8.73 -7.84
C LYS A 177 20.95 -7.94 -6.59
N VAL A 178 19.66 -7.89 -6.26
CA VAL A 178 19.08 -6.97 -5.27
C VAL A 178 19.76 -7.05 -3.91
N TYR A 179 19.96 -8.27 -3.41
CA TYR A 179 20.64 -8.49 -2.14
C TYR A 179 22.09 -7.98 -2.13
N GLU A 180 22.81 -8.07 -3.25
CA GLU A 180 24.18 -7.58 -3.35
C GLU A 180 24.22 -6.04 -3.36
N GLU A 181 23.27 -5.39 -4.02
CA GLU A 181 23.12 -3.93 -3.97
C GLU A 181 22.80 -3.43 -2.55
N LEU A 182 21.90 -4.10 -1.85
CA LEU A 182 21.62 -3.80 -0.43
C LEU A 182 22.85 -4.00 0.46
N LYS A 183 23.61 -5.09 0.29
CA LYS A 183 24.87 -5.33 1.02
C LYS A 183 25.92 -4.25 0.74
N LYS A 184 26.06 -3.81 -0.52
CA LYS A 184 26.95 -2.70 -0.88
C LYS A 184 26.54 -1.43 -0.15
N LYS A 185 25.25 -1.07 -0.20
CA LYS A 185 24.71 0.13 0.46
C LYS A 185 24.84 0.06 1.99
N ALA A 186 24.69 -1.13 2.58
CA ALA A 186 24.85 -1.38 4.01
C ALA A 186 26.27 -1.10 4.54
N LYS A 187 27.30 -1.08 3.68
CA LYS A 187 28.66 -0.70 4.07
C LYS A 187 28.76 0.77 4.51
N THR A 188 27.91 1.63 3.95
CA THR A 188 27.90 3.08 4.22
C THR A 188 26.64 3.54 4.94
N ASN A 189 25.60 2.73 5.01
CA ASN A 189 24.34 3.04 5.69
C ASN A 189 24.07 2.02 6.81
N LYS A 190 24.28 2.46 8.07
CA LYS A 190 24.10 1.59 9.24
C LYS A 190 22.69 1.02 9.37
N PHE A 191 21.67 1.75 8.94
CA PHE A 191 20.27 1.34 9.10
C PHE A 191 19.91 0.22 8.13
N ILE A 192 20.38 0.29 6.88
CA ILE A 192 20.21 -0.81 5.93
C ILE A 192 20.91 -2.08 6.44
N ARG A 193 22.09 -1.94 7.09
CA ARG A 193 22.75 -3.08 7.76
C ARG A 193 21.88 -3.66 8.88
N ILE A 194 21.35 -2.82 9.77
CA ILE A 194 20.44 -3.25 10.86
C ILE A 194 19.25 -4.02 10.29
N TYR A 195 18.62 -3.52 9.24
CA TYR A 195 17.50 -4.19 8.58
C TYR A 195 17.90 -5.57 8.02
N LEU A 196 19.01 -5.66 7.28
CA LEU A 196 19.47 -6.95 6.75
C LEU A 196 19.83 -7.96 7.84
N ASP A 197 20.41 -7.51 8.95
CA ASP A 197 20.76 -8.39 10.07
C ASP A 197 19.52 -8.84 10.85
N ASN A 198 18.52 -7.97 10.99
CA ASN A 198 17.20 -8.33 11.53
C ASN A 198 16.56 -9.45 10.71
N ILE A 199 16.50 -9.32 9.38
CA ILE A 199 15.95 -10.36 8.48
C ILE A 199 16.68 -11.70 8.66
N LYS A 200 18.01 -11.69 8.75
CA LYS A 200 18.81 -12.92 8.97
C LYS A 200 18.46 -13.57 10.31
N ARG A 201 18.30 -12.77 11.37
CA ARG A 201 17.89 -13.23 12.70
C ARG A 201 16.51 -13.89 12.64
N THR A 202 15.53 -13.21 12.04
CA THR A 202 14.15 -13.72 11.85
C THR A 202 14.13 -15.05 11.10
N LYS A 203 14.87 -15.16 9.99
CA LYS A 203 14.96 -16.42 9.23
C LYS A 203 15.59 -17.56 10.04
N SER A 204 16.55 -17.24 10.91
CA SER A 204 17.24 -18.24 11.74
C SER A 204 16.34 -18.75 12.86
N SER A 205 15.58 -17.87 13.52
CA SER A 205 14.61 -18.27 14.55
C SER A 205 13.48 -19.13 13.97
N GLN A 206 12.94 -18.78 12.80
CA GLN A 206 11.90 -19.57 12.14
C GLN A 206 12.36 -20.97 11.73
N LYS A 207 13.63 -21.16 11.34
CA LYS A 207 14.18 -22.49 11.02
C LYS A 207 14.28 -23.39 12.25
N GLY A 208 14.54 -22.84 13.42
CA GLY A 208 14.60 -23.59 14.69
C GLY A 208 13.24 -24.05 15.22
N ILE A 209 12.14 -23.43 14.77
CA ILE A 209 10.76 -23.73 15.22
C ILE A 209 10.07 -24.80 14.34
N ARG A 210 10.60 -25.11 13.15
CA ARG A 210 9.97 -26.12 12.27
C ARG A 210 10.01 -27.50 12.96
N PRO A 211 8.86 -28.15 13.23
CA PRO A 211 8.87 -29.50 13.77
C PRO A 211 9.60 -30.42 12.79
N ASN A 212 10.60 -31.14 13.29
CA ASN A 212 11.38 -32.10 12.51
C ASN A 212 10.39 -33.06 11.81
N GLN A 213 10.52 -33.26 10.49
CA GLN A 213 9.60 -34.09 9.70
C GLN A 213 9.46 -35.53 10.24
N GLN A 214 10.44 -36.00 11.01
CA GLN A 214 10.35 -37.26 11.77
C GLN A 214 9.26 -37.26 12.84
N ASN A 215 8.99 -36.14 13.54
CA ASN A 215 7.97 -36.07 14.59
C ASN A 215 6.54 -36.12 14.03
N ILE A 216 6.32 -35.64 12.79
CA ILE A 216 5.01 -35.67 12.12
C ILE A 216 4.63 -37.11 11.74
N LYS A 217 5.60 -37.92 11.29
CA LYS A 217 5.36 -39.35 11.00
C LYS A 217 4.96 -40.14 12.25
N THR A 218 5.59 -39.87 13.40
CA THR A 218 5.32 -40.58 14.65
C THR A 218 3.92 -40.31 15.22
N LEU A 219 3.36 -39.11 14.96
CA LEU A 219 2.00 -38.73 15.37
C LEU A 219 0.92 -39.38 14.49
N LEU A 220 1.19 -39.58 13.20
CA LEU A 220 0.25 -40.20 12.26
C LEU A 220 0.18 -41.73 12.38
N THR A 221 1.19 -42.37 12.98
CA THR A 221 1.18 -43.82 13.27
C THR A 221 0.49 -44.19 14.59
N LYS A 222 -0.05 -43.21 15.33
CA LYS A 222 -0.78 -43.41 16.59
C LYS A 222 -2.28 -43.11 16.49
N LEU A 223 -2.79 -42.88 15.28
CA LEU A 223 -4.21 -42.82 14.93
C LEU A 223 -4.54 -44.04 14.06
#